data_AF-A0A0F9A9V1-F1
#
_entry.id   AF-A0A0F9A9V1-F1
#
_cell.length_a   1.000
_cell.length_b   1.000
_cell.length_c   1.000
_cell.angle_alpha   90.00
_cell.angle_beta   90.00
_cell.angle_gamma   90.00
#
_symmetry.space_group_name_H-M   'P 1'
#
loop_
_entity.id
_entity.type
_entity.pdbx_description
1 polymer ?
#
loop_
_entity_poly.entity_id
_entity_poly.type
_entity_poly.pdbx_seq_one_letter_code
_entity_poly.pdbx_strand_id
1 'polypeptide(L)'
;IGQLLKYALEGYVFTADTPELGLNTHEFYGTSESLLPSFVARLGKDKLTDAVNFEHVFSGCTIGQLAVATSDAMAQVTADVVAAVDSREDIKALTDLLLPSSFPLAFHELTASIKAVDTSVLIKSVEWTVANNLSGEDGRSIGARFPRRIPANERATTFSIDLFWDAITQLQEFWGGTDGPATGGSVDFAVILTYNAGKNGFTNDRTMIVEFPASWYSSVTQQASGRSELVQSLSGMTLAKDVTLLDALTVVNTDIYIQLINDQPIIT
;
A
#
# COMPACT_ATOMS: atom_id res chain seq x y z
N ILE A 1 10.01 -0.80 0.02
CA ILE A 1 8.58 -0.46 -0.22
C ILE A 1 8.36 0.25 -1.56
N GLY A 2 9.10 1.31 -1.90
CA GLY A 2 8.92 2.06 -3.16
C GLY A 2 8.88 1.21 -4.44
N GLN A 3 9.76 0.21 -4.57
CA GLN A 3 9.71 -0.72 -5.71
C GLN A 3 8.39 -1.52 -5.78
N LEU A 4 7.88 -1.97 -4.64
CA LEU A 4 6.61 -2.71 -4.56
C LEU A 4 5.45 -1.78 -4.92
N LEU A 5 5.48 -0.53 -4.47
CA LEU A 5 4.48 0.47 -4.83
C LEU A 5 4.47 0.74 -6.35
N LYS A 6 5.65 0.89 -6.96
CA LYS A 6 5.77 1.04 -8.42
C LYS A 6 5.16 -0.15 -9.18
N TYR A 7 5.42 -1.38 -8.75
CA TYR A 7 4.87 -2.57 -9.40
C TYR A 7 3.38 -2.80 -9.11
N ALA A 8 2.86 -2.31 -7.99
CA ALA A 8 1.45 -2.45 -7.63
C ALA A 8 0.56 -1.37 -8.26
N LEU A 9 1.05 -0.14 -8.40
CA LEU A 9 0.27 1.02 -8.84
C LEU A 9 0.61 1.51 -10.25
N GLU A 10 1.78 1.15 -10.77
CA GLU A 10 2.40 1.62 -12.03
C GLU A 10 2.72 3.11 -12.08
N GLY A 11 1.79 3.98 -11.70
CA GLY A 11 1.95 5.42 -11.72
C GLY A 11 3.07 5.85 -10.79
N TYR A 12 4.09 6.49 -11.36
CA TYR A 12 5.29 6.90 -10.65
C TYR A 12 5.85 8.18 -11.24
N VAL A 13 6.02 9.18 -10.38
CA VAL A 13 6.70 10.45 -10.69
C VAL A 13 7.82 10.64 -9.67
N PHE A 14 8.97 11.07 -10.16
CA PHE A 14 10.15 11.35 -9.35
C PHE A 14 10.49 12.83 -9.43
N THR A 15 10.57 13.45 -8.26
CA THR A 15 11.00 14.83 -8.13
C THR A 15 12.31 14.85 -7.36
N ALA A 16 13.39 15.17 -8.07
CA ALA A 16 14.72 15.31 -7.50
C ALA A 16 14.80 16.63 -6.70
N ASP A 17 15.17 16.49 -5.44
CA ASP A 17 15.69 17.56 -4.56
C ASP A 17 14.82 18.81 -4.33
N THR A 18 14.34 18.99 -3.10
CA THR A 18 14.07 20.32 -2.53
C THR A 18 15.35 20.85 -1.86
N PRO A 19 15.90 22.02 -2.28
CA PRO A 19 17.26 22.47 -1.94
C PRO A 19 17.54 22.72 -0.45
N GLU A 20 16.54 22.58 0.43
CA GLU A 20 16.64 22.85 1.86
C GLU A 20 16.94 21.60 2.72
N LEU A 21 16.64 20.39 2.21
CA LEU A 21 16.77 19.14 2.98
C LEU A 21 17.60 18.05 2.27
N GLY A 22 17.88 18.16 0.97
CA GLY A 22 18.67 17.15 0.25
C GLY A 22 17.92 15.83 0.06
N LEU A 23 16.59 15.87 -0.02
CA LEU A 23 15.71 14.70 -0.07
C LEU A 23 14.94 14.67 -1.38
N ASN A 24 14.73 13.47 -1.88
CA ASN A 24 13.94 13.21 -3.06
C ASN A 24 12.51 12.86 -2.69
N THR A 25 11.58 13.23 -3.58
CA THR A 25 10.19 12.86 -3.46
C THR A 25 9.81 11.85 -4.54
N HIS A 26 9.21 10.76 -4.10
CA HIS A 26 8.62 9.73 -4.94
C HIS A 26 7.10 9.79 -4.81
N GLU A 27 6.41 10.05 -5.90
CA GLU A 27 4.95 10.11 -5.96
C GLU A 27 4.44 8.87 -6.69
N PHE A 28 3.59 8.08 -6.03
CA PHE A 28 2.95 6.89 -6.58
C PHE A 28 1.44 7.09 -6.62
N TYR A 29 0.81 6.65 -7.69
CA TYR A 29 -0.64 6.71 -7.85
C TYR A 29 -1.10 5.55 -8.71
N GLY A 30 -2.33 5.09 -8.46
CA GLY A 30 -2.90 4.02 -9.24
C GLY A 30 -3.34 4.48 -10.63
N THR A 31 -2.85 3.82 -11.70
CA THR A 31 -3.31 4.02 -13.09
C THR A 31 -4.53 3.16 -13.41
N SER A 32 -5.20 3.41 -14.54
CA SER A 32 -6.29 2.56 -15.05
C SER A 32 -5.81 1.54 -16.09
N GLU A 33 -4.51 1.26 -16.14
CA GLU A 33 -3.93 0.37 -17.15
C GLU A 33 -4.24 -1.10 -16.86
N SER A 34 -4.45 -1.85 -17.94
CA SER A 34 -4.78 -3.27 -17.87
C SER A 34 -3.55 -4.18 -17.73
N LEU A 35 -2.33 -3.63 -17.84
CA LEU A 35 -1.08 -4.37 -17.79
C LEU A 35 -0.10 -3.70 -16.85
N LEU A 36 0.05 -4.26 -15.65
CA LEU A 36 1.01 -3.75 -14.68
C LEU A 36 2.45 -4.10 -15.06
N PRO A 37 3.44 -3.29 -14.62
CA PRO A 37 4.83 -3.59 -14.85
C PRO A 37 5.21 -4.94 -14.23
N SER A 38 5.94 -5.75 -14.99
CA SER A 38 6.39 -7.06 -14.52
C SER A 38 7.84 -7.02 -14.04
N PHE A 39 8.18 -7.95 -13.15
CA PHE A 39 9.54 -8.16 -12.68
C PHE A 39 9.90 -9.64 -12.63
N VAL A 40 11.16 -9.93 -12.30
CA VAL A 40 11.66 -11.29 -12.10
C VAL A 40 12.02 -11.44 -10.63
N ALA A 41 11.40 -12.40 -9.94
CA ALA A 41 11.73 -12.72 -8.57
C ALA A 41 12.66 -13.93 -8.54
N ARG A 42 13.79 -13.81 -7.84
CA ARG A 42 14.75 -14.90 -7.63
C ARG A 42 14.76 -15.26 -6.15
N LEU A 43 14.50 -16.52 -5.85
CA LEU A 43 14.46 -17.04 -4.48
C LEU A 43 15.51 -18.14 -4.32
N GLY A 44 16.58 -17.84 -3.60
CA GLY A 44 17.55 -18.84 -3.17
C GLY A 44 16.93 -19.75 -2.10
N LYS A 45 16.96 -21.06 -2.31
CA LYS A 45 16.56 -22.04 -1.28
C LYS A 45 17.78 -22.82 -0.84
N ASP A 46 17.96 -22.92 0.47
CA ASP A 46 18.99 -23.78 1.04
C ASP A 46 18.49 -25.23 1.04
N LYS A 47 19.33 -26.11 0.49
CA LYS A 47 19.33 -27.56 0.69
C LYS A 47 18.04 -28.34 0.32
N LEU A 48 18.12 -29.11 -0.76
CA LEU A 48 17.36 -30.35 -0.92
C LEU A 48 18.29 -31.56 -0.69
N THR A 49 17.69 -32.74 -0.50
CA THR A 49 18.31 -34.03 -0.13
C THR A 49 19.55 -34.41 -0.95
N ASP A 50 19.71 -33.85 -2.15
CA ASP A 50 20.82 -34.08 -3.07
C ASP A 50 22.04 -33.16 -2.87
N ALA A 51 22.07 -32.37 -1.79
CA ALA A 51 23.22 -31.51 -1.40
C ALA A 51 23.63 -30.44 -2.44
N VAL A 52 22.74 -30.07 -3.37
CA VAL A 52 22.95 -28.98 -4.33
C VAL A 52 22.03 -27.81 -3.98
N ASN A 53 22.63 -26.64 -3.77
CA ASN A 53 21.88 -25.39 -3.59
C ASN A 53 21.39 -24.88 -4.95
N PHE A 54 20.18 -24.34 -5.00
CA PHE A 54 19.59 -23.85 -6.26
C PHE A 54 18.70 -22.63 -5.99
N GLU A 55 18.44 -21.86 -7.05
CA GLU A 55 17.49 -20.75 -7.01
C GLU A 55 16.25 -21.08 -7.87
N HIS A 56 15.09 -20.64 -7.39
CA HIS A 56 13.90 -20.55 -8.21
C HIS A 56 13.85 -19.16 -8.85
N VAL A 57 13.69 -19.14 -10.17
CA VAL A 57 13.53 -17.93 -10.96
C VAL A 57 12.09 -17.88 -11.46
N PHE A 58 11.32 -17.00 -10.83
CA PHE A 58 9.96 -16.67 -11.24
C PHE A 58 10.01 -15.53 -12.25
N SER A 59 9.57 -15.81 -13.47
CA SER A 59 9.52 -14.85 -14.57
C SER A 59 8.10 -14.35 -14.82
N GLY A 60 7.97 -13.07 -15.18
CA GLY A 60 6.68 -12.43 -15.41
C GLY A 60 5.87 -12.28 -14.11
N CYS A 61 6.53 -11.87 -13.04
CA CYS A 61 5.89 -11.58 -11.75
C CYS A 61 5.17 -10.24 -11.81
N THR A 62 3.94 -10.21 -11.32
CA THR A 62 3.13 -8.99 -11.13
C THR A 62 2.51 -9.01 -9.73
N ILE A 63 2.32 -7.83 -9.12
CA ILE A 63 1.77 -7.74 -7.76
C ILE A 63 0.24 -7.81 -7.82
N GLY A 64 -0.32 -8.89 -7.28
CA GLY A 64 -1.76 -9.13 -7.18
C GLY A 64 -2.39 -8.30 -6.07
N GLN A 65 -1.74 -8.26 -4.92
CA GLN A 65 -2.19 -7.51 -3.75
C GLN A 65 -0.99 -6.94 -3.00
N LEU A 66 -1.12 -5.71 -2.53
CA LEU A 66 -0.18 -5.08 -1.60
C LEU A 66 -0.97 -4.65 -0.36
N ALA A 67 -0.58 -5.16 0.81
CA ALA A 67 -1.16 -4.78 2.09
C ALA A 67 -0.07 -4.20 3.00
N VAL A 68 -0.41 -3.13 3.71
CA VAL A 68 0.44 -2.58 4.76
C VAL A 68 -0.39 -2.52 6.03
N ALA A 69 0.06 -3.27 7.02
CA ALA A 69 -0.56 -3.35 8.33
C ALA A 69 0.39 -2.78 9.37
N THR A 70 -0.13 -1.95 10.26
CA THR A 70 0.60 -1.39 11.39
C THR A 70 -0.16 -1.73 12.67
N SER A 71 0.47 -2.54 13.51
CA SER A 71 -0.06 -2.94 14.81
C SER A 71 1.11 -3.21 15.76
N ASP A 72 0.88 -3.05 17.07
CA ASP A 72 1.80 -3.47 18.13
C ASP A 72 3.28 -3.07 17.89
N ALA A 73 3.49 -1.80 17.51
CA ALA A 73 4.78 -1.16 17.26
C ALA A 73 5.57 -1.64 16.02
N MET A 74 4.97 -2.42 15.13
CA MET A 74 5.59 -2.81 13.86
C MET A 74 4.70 -2.49 12.66
N ALA A 75 5.32 -2.00 11.60
CA ALA A 75 4.72 -1.89 10.27
C ALA A 75 5.17 -3.08 9.43
N GLN A 76 4.22 -3.86 8.93
CA GLN A 76 4.43 -5.00 8.06
C GLN A 76 3.89 -4.70 6.67
N VAL A 77 4.68 -5.04 5.66
CA VAL A 77 4.26 -5.00 4.26
C VAL A 77 4.15 -6.43 3.76
N THR A 78 2.99 -6.76 3.19
CA THR A 78 2.72 -8.06 2.56
C THR A 78 2.43 -7.80 1.09
N ALA A 79 3.16 -8.46 0.19
CA ALA A 79 2.93 -8.42 -1.25
C ALA A 79 2.62 -9.82 -1.76
N ASP A 80 1.44 -9.99 -2.35
CA ASP A 80 1.07 -11.18 -3.10
C ASP A 80 1.52 -11.03 -4.56
N VAL A 81 2.24 -12.02 -5.07
CA VAL A 81 2.91 -11.97 -6.36
C VAL A 81 2.45 -13.14 -7.21
N VAL A 82 1.86 -12.84 -8.36
CA VAL A 82 1.47 -13.84 -9.35
C VAL A 82 2.59 -13.96 -10.38
N ALA A 83 3.18 -15.15 -10.51
CA ALA A 83 4.23 -15.43 -11.47
C ALA A 83 3.69 -16.19 -12.70
N ALA A 84 4.24 -15.91 -13.88
CA ALA A 84 3.87 -16.60 -15.11
C ALA A 84 4.56 -17.97 -15.25
N VAL A 85 5.86 -18.02 -14.97
CA VAL A 85 6.70 -19.21 -15.15
C VAL A 85 7.66 -19.36 -13.98
N ASP A 86 7.84 -20.59 -13.50
CA ASP A 86 8.89 -20.98 -12.55
C ASP A 86 9.95 -21.81 -13.29
N SER A 87 11.21 -21.55 -12.98
CA SER A 87 12.37 -22.26 -13.52
C SER A 87 13.46 -22.39 -12.46
N ARG A 88 14.27 -23.44 -12.57
CA ARG A 88 15.40 -23.68 -11.67
C ARG A 88 16.68 -23.16 -12.32
N GLU A 89 17.43 -22.34 -11.59
CA GLU A 89 18.78 -21.91 -11.96
C GLU A 89 19.77 -22.20 -10.82
N ASP A 90 21.06 -22.07 -11.12
CA ASP A 90 22.13 -22.14 -10.12
C ASP A 90 22.19 -20.84 -9.32
N ILE A 91 22.56 -20.94 -8.04
CA ILE A 91 22.66 -19.76 -7.17
C ILE A 91 23.67 -18.76 -7.73
N LYS A 92 23.23 -17.51 -7.86
CA LYS A 92 24.11 -16.41 -8.25
C LYS A 92 25.31 -16.22 -7.35
N ALA A 93 26.43 -15.80 -7.94
CA ALA A 93 27.60 -15.40 -7.18
C ALA A 93 27.31 -14.17 -6.31
N LEU A 94 28.05 -14.03 -5.20
CA LEU A 94 27.91 -12.90 -4.28
C LEU A 94 28.10 -11.53 -4.97
N THR A 95 28.93 -11.49 -6.02
CA THR A 95 29.20 -10.29 -6.83
C THR A 95 28.00 -9.85 -7.67
N ASP A 96 27.05 -10.76 -7.94
CA ASP A 96 25.89 -10.52 -8.79
C ASP A 96 24.61 -10.21 -7.96
N LEU A 97 24.75 -10.17 -6.63
CA LEU A 97 23.69 -9.81 -5.70
C LEU A 97 23.55 -8.28 -5.65
N LEU A 98 22.45 -7.79 -6.19
CA LEU A 98 22.04 -6.38 -6.10
C LEU A 98 21.39 -6.14 -4.73
N LEU A 99 22.21 -5.98 -3.70
CA LEU A 99 21.75 -5.59 -2.37
C LEU A 99 21.80 -4.06 -2.25
N PRO A 100 20.68 -3.38 -1.96
CA PRO A 100 20.72 -1.95 -1.69
C PRO A 100 21.59 -1.71 -0.45
N SER A 101 22.49 -0.74 -0.53
CA SER A 101 23.32 -0.30 0.60
C SER A 101 22.54 0.56 1.60
N SER A 102 21.29 0.90 1.28
CA SER A 102 20.46 1.80 2.07
C SER A 102 19.82 1.08 3.26
N PHE A 103 19.71 1.82 4.36
CA PHE A 103 19.04 1.34 5.56
C PHE A 103 17.53 1.20 5.30
N PRO A 104 16.89 0.10 5.72
CA PRO A 104 15.45 -0.06 5.56
C PRO A 104 14.72 1.08 6.27
N LEU A 105 13.78 1.71 5.56
CA LEU A 105 12.95 2.76 6.13
C LEU A 105 12.12 2.15 7.27
N ALA A 106 12.44 2.53 8.50
CA ALA A 106 11.70 2.15 9.70
C ALA A 106 10.85 3.33 10.13
N PHE A 107 9.55 3.11 10.30
CA PHE A 107 8.64 4.13 10.81
C PHE A 107 8.59 4.04 12.33
N HIS A 108 8.75 5.18 12.99
CA HIS A 108 8.66 5.29 14.45
C HIS A 108 7.29 5.78 14.90
N GLU A 109 6.59 6.51 14.04
CA GLU A 109 5.30 7.11 14.34
C GLU A 109 4.36 6.97 13.15
N LEU A 110 3.09 6.72 13.45
CA LEU A 110 1.98 6.75 12.51
C LEU A 110 0.97 7.76 13.04
N THR A 111 0.66 8.75 12.22
CA THR A 111 -0.46 9.65 12.44
C THR A 111 -1.52 9.42 11.37
N ALA A 112 -2.78 9.63 11.70
CA ALA A 112 -3.87 9.52 10.76
C ALA A 112 -4.86 10.65 10.94
N SER A 113 -5.36 11.12 9.80
CA SER A 113 -6.45 12.08 9.74
C SER A 113 -7.61 11.50 8.96
N ILE A 114 -8.80 11.63 9.52
CA ILE A 114 -10.07 11.28 8.89
C ILE A 114 -10.85 12.59 8.76
N LYS A 115 -11.33 12.93 7.55
CA LYS A 115 -12.07 14.19 7.30
C LYS A 115 -11.29 15.45 7.71
N ALA A 116 -9.97 15.44 7.54
CA ALA A 116 -9.06 16.51 8.00
C ALA A 116 -9.06 16.74 9.52
N VAL A 117 -9.64 15.84 10.31
CA VAL A 117 -9.52 15.81 11.78
C VAL A 117 -8.45 14.80 12.14
N ASP A 118 -7.50 15.18 12.98
CA ASP A 118 -6.49 14.27 13.50
C ASP A 118 -7.13 13.30 14.50
N THR A 119 -7.04 12.00 14.21
CA THR A 119 -7.59 10.91 15.03
C THR A 119 -6.50 9.97 15.56
N SER A 120 -5.23 10.36 15.42
CA SER A 120 -4.06 9.53 15.75
C SER A 120 -4.09 8.96 17.18
N VAL A 121 -4.54 9.76 18.15
CA VAL A 121 -4.59 9.38 19.58
C VAL A 121 -5.54 8.20 19.84
N LEU A 122 -6.56 8.02 18.99
CA LEU A 122 -7.57 6.99 19.17
C LEU A 122 -7.25 5.70 18.41
N ILE A 123 -6.23 5.70 17.55
CA ILE A 123 -5.95 4.59 16.63
C ILE A 123 -5.02 3.57 17.28
N LYS A 124 -5.41 2.29 17.20
CA LYS A 124 -4.67 1.15 17.72
C LYS A 124 -3.93 0.41 16.62
N SER A 125 -4.62 0.21 15.50
CA SER A 125 -4.08 -0.48 14.34
C SER A 125 -4.64 0.15 13.08
N VAL A 126 -3.86 0.09 12.01
CA VAL A 126 -4.29 0.48 10.67
C VAL A 126 -3.80 -0.56 9.69
N GLU A 127 -4.68 -0.99 8.81
CA GLU A 127 -4.36 -1.80 7.65
C GLU A 127 -4.95 -1.15 6.41
N TRP A 128 -4.18 -1.10 5.34
CA TRP A 128 -4.72 -0.77 4.03
C TRP A 128 -4.21 -1.75 2.99
N THR A 129 -5.05 -2.01 2.00
CA THR A 129 -4.82 -2.99 0.96
C THR A 129 -5.15 -2.40 -0.39
N VAL A 130 -4.26 -2.64 -1.36
CA VAL A 130 -4.48 -2.42 -2.77
C VAL A 130 -4.51 -3.78 -3.46
N ALA A 131 -5.65 -4.15 -4.04
CA ALA A 131 -5.82 -5.39 -4.77
C ALA A 131 -6.06 -5.12 -6.27
N ASN A 132 -5.17 -5.63 -7.12
CA ASN A 132 -5.25 -5.51 -8.58
C ASN A 132 -6.04 -6.66 -9.23
N ASN A 133 -6.54 -7.59 -8.42
CA ASN A 133 -7.41 -8.69 -8.84
C ASN A 133 -6.88 -9.48 -10.05
N LEU A 134 -5.59 -9.82 -9.99
CA LEU A 134 -4.88 -10.51 -11.06
C LEU A 134 -5.31 -11.97 -11.17
N SER A 135 -5.48 -12.45 -12.40
CA SER A 135 -5.73 -13.86 -12.70
C SER A 135 -4.70 -14.39 -13.69
N GLY A 136 -3.90 -15.36 -13.25
CA GLY A 136 -2.96 -16.07 -14.12
C GLY A 136 -3.66 -17.01 -15.12
N GLU A 137 -4.92 -17.36 -14.89
CA GLU A 137 -5.69 -18.22 -15.80
C GLU A 137 -6.20 -17.44 -17.00
N ASP A 138 -6.69 -16.22 -16.78
CA ASP A 138 -7.17 -15.29 -17.83
C ASP A 138 -6.05 -14.91 -18.81
N GLY A 139 -4.81 -15.09 -18.36
CA GLY A 139 -3.60 -14.87 -19.12
C GLY A 139 -3.22 -15.94 -20.14
N ARG A 140 -3.92 -17.09 -20.16
CA ARG A 140 -3.57 -18.24 -21.01
C ARG A 140 -4.19 -18.10 -22.41
N SER A 141 -3.36 -18.16 -23.44
CA SER A 141 -3.79 -18.22 -24.84
C SER A 141 -3.85 -19.65 -25.36
N ILE A 142 -4.52 -19.86 -26.50
CA ILE A 142 -4.60 -21.18 -27.18
C ILE A 142 -3.20 -21.78 -27.34
N GLY A 143 -3.03 -23.03 -26.87
CA GLY A 143 -1.79 -23.80 -26.99
C GLY A 143 -0.66 -23.42 -26.03
N ALA A 144 -0.89 -22.52 -25.06
CA ALA A 144 0.10 -22.16 -24.05
C ALA A 144 -0.18 -22.82 -22.70
N ARG A 145 0.83 -23.46 -22.10
CA ARG A 145 0.76 -24.03 -20.74
C ARG A 145 0.88 -22.97 -19.64
N PHE A 146 1.59 -21.88 -19.93
CA PHE A 146 1.83 -20.75 -19.04
C PHE A 146 1.15 -19.49 -19.58
N PRO A 147 0.71 -18.55 -18.71
CA PRO A 147 0.13 -17.29 -19.17
C PRO A 147 1.16 -16.49 -19.97
N ARG A 148 0.70 -15.89 -21.07
CA ARG A 148 1.54 -14.99 -21.90
C ARG A 148 1.42 -13.53 -21.48
N ARG A 149 0.35 -13.19 -20.77
CA ARG A 149 0.06 -11.89 -20.15
C ARG A 149 -0.68 -12.15 -18.85
N ILE A 150 -0.59 -11.28 -17.86
CA ILE A 150 -1.41 -11.35 -16.64
C ILE A 150 -2.18 -10.02 -16.60
N PRO A 151 -3.44 -9.99 -17.10
CA PRO A 151 -4.21 -8.76 -17.12
C PRO A 151 -4.59 -8.36 -15.69
N ALA A 152 -4.55 -7.05 -15.43
CA ALA A 152 -5.14 -6.46 -14.24
C ALA A 152 -6.64 -6.22 -14.47
N ASN A 153 -7.43 -6.62 -13.47
CA ASN A 153 -8.86 -6.34 -13.43
C ASN A 153 -9.09 -5.04 -12.63
N GLU A 154 -10.35 -4.76 -12.27
CA GLU A 154 -10.69 -3.59 -11.46
C GLU A 154 -9.89 -3.58 -10.16
N ARG A 155 -9.15 -2.49 -9.90
CA ARG A 155 -8.40 -2.31 -8.67
C ARG A 155 -9.36 -1.98 -7.53
N ALA A 156 -9.23 -2.69 -6.43
CA ALA A 156 -9.97 -2.44 -5.20
C ALA A 156 -9.01 -2.01 -4.10
N THR A 157 -9.22 -0.80 -3.59
CA THR A 157 -8.46 -0.25 -2.47
C THR A 157 -9.36 -0.17 -1.24
N THR A 158 -8.90 -0.77 -0.15
CA THR A 158 -9.65 -0.88 1.11
C THR A 158 -8.76 -0.51 2.29
N PHE A 159 -9.39 -0.05 3.37
CA PHE A 159 -8.71 0.21 4.63
C PHE A 159 -9.53 -0.31 5.80
N SER A 160 -8.82 -0.67 6.87
CA SER A 160 -9.35 -1.06 8.16
C SER A 160 -8.60 -0.31 9.26
N ILE A 161 -9.34 0.30 10.18
CA ILE A 161 -8.78 1.05 11.30
C ILE A 161 -9.47 0.57 12.58
N ASP A 162 -8.68 0.12 13.56
CA ASP A 162 -9.20 -0.17 14.90
C ASP A 162 -8.97 1.04 15.81
N LEU A 163 -10.04 1.52 16.41
CA LEU A 163 -10.05 2.64 17.35
C LEU A 163 -10.30 2.17 18.77
N PHE A 164 -9.69 2.87 19.73
CA PHE A 164 -10.20 2.92 21.09
C PHE A 164 -11.60 3.52 21.08
N TRP A 165 -12.57 2.78 21.61
CA TRP A 165 -13.92 3.29 21.72
C TRP A 165 -14.00 4.37 22.80
N ASP A 166 -14.14 5.62 22.36
CA ASP A 166 -14.39 6.76 23.24
C ASP A 166 -15.74 7.42 22.96
N ALA A 167 -16.15 7.49 21.68
CA ALA A 167 -17.34 8.21 21.26
C ALA A 167 -18.16 7.48 20.19
N ILE A 168 -19.47 7.74 20.16
CA ILE A 168 -20.41 7.20 19.17
C ILE A 168 -20.34 7.91 17.80
N THR A 169 -19.47 8.92 17.66
CA THR A 169 -19.38 9.80 16.48
C THR A 169 -19.23 9.03 15.18
N GLN A 170 -18.25 8.12 15.11
CA GLN A 170 -17.99 7.32 13.89
C GLN A 170 -19.17 6.38 13.55
N LEU A 171 -19.90 5.90 14.56
CA LEU A 171 -21.10 5.09 14.32
C LEU A 171 -22.27 5.95 13.84
N GLN A 172 -22.48 7.13 14.43
CA GLN A 172 -23.49 8.07 13.96
C GLN A 172 -23.21 8.52 12.52
N GLU A 173 -21.95 8.71 12.16
CA GLU A 173 -21.56 9.05 10.79
C GLU A 173 -21.81 7.92 9.80
N PHE A 174 -21.54 6.67 10.18
CA PHE A 174 -21.90 5.52 9.34
C PHE A 174 -23.42 5.38 9.18
N TRP A 175 -24.18 5.66 10.25
CA TRP A 175 -25.64 5.57 10.22
C TRP A 175 -26.29 6.77 9.55
N GLY A 176 -25.67 7.95 9.53
CA GLY A 176 -26.20 9.17 8.92
C GLY A 176 -26.81 10.18 9.91
N GLY A 177 -26.58 10.04 11.21
CA GLY A 177 -26.92 11.05 12.22
C GLY A 177 -27.32 10.49 13.58
N THR A 178 -27.65 11.40 14.50
CA THR A 178 -28.19 11.08 15.83
C THR A 178 -29.60 10.50 15.78
N ASP A 179 -30.38 10.88 14.76
CA ASP A 179 -31.83 10.67 14.70
C ASP A 179 -32.24 9.52 13.75
N GLY A 180 -31.26 8.79 13.20
CA GLY A 180 -31.48 7.67 12.29
C GLY A 180 -30.81 7.83 10.92
N PRO A 181 -31.19 7.02 9.93
CA PRO A 181 -30.55 7.02 8.63
C PRO A 181 -30.69 8.34 7.87
N ALA A 182 -29.55 8.92 7.46
CA ALA A 182 -29.53 10.11 6.61
C ALA A 182 -30.24 9.83 5.28
N THR A 183 -31.13 10.74 4.88
CA THR A 183 -31.82 10.67 3.58
C THR A 183 -30.91 11.08 2.41
N GLY A 184 -29.73 11.65 2.71
CA GLY A 184 -28.78 12.18 1.72
C GLY A 184 -27.68 11.21 1.25
N GLY A 185 -27.66 9.97 1.75
CA GLY A 185 -26.61 9.00 1.45
C GLY A 185 -25.28 9.27 2.20
N SER A 186 -24.33 8.34 2.06
CA SER A 186 -22.98 8.48 2.63
C SER A 186 -22.18 9.53 1.86
N VAL A 187 -21.55 10.44 2.58
CA VAL A 187 -20.66 11.48 2.03
C VAL A 187 -19.24 10.93 1.94
N ASP A 188 -18.56 11.17 0.81
CA ASP A 188 -17.16 10.81 0.62
C ASP A 188 -16.24 11.70 1.47
N PHE A 189 -15.20 11.11 2.04
CA PHE A 189 -14.20 11.85 2.80
C PHE A 189 -12.78 11.37 2.52
N ALA A 190 -11.81 12.24 2.73
CA ALA A 190 -10.41 11.87 2.64
C ALA A 190 -9.92 11.19 3.92
N VAL A 191 -9.06 10.18 3.76
CA VAL A 191 -8.31 9.54 4.83
C VAL A 191 -6.82 9.68 4.50
N ILE A 192 -6.05 10.24 5.41
CA ILE A 192 -4.61 10.47 5.23
C ILE A 192 -3.87 9.75 6.35
N LEU A 193 -2.93 8.88 5.99
CA LEU A 193 -2.05 8.17 6.91
C LEU A 193 -0.62 8.66 6.69
N THR A 194 0.01 9.20 7.73
CA THR A 194 1.39 9.70 7.67
C THR A 194 2.29 8.86 8.55
N TYR A 195 3.24 8.18 7.92
CA TYR A 195 4.25 7.39 8.58
C TYR A 195 5.56 8.18 8.64
N ASN A 196 6.11 8.38 9.82
CA ASN A 196 7.31 9.18 10.02
C ASN A 196 8.46 8.33 10.60
N ALA A 197 9.66 8.45 10.01
CA ALA A 197 10.88 7.78 10.46
C ALA A 197 11.73 8.58 11.47
N GLY A 198 11.23 9.72 11.98
CA GLY A 198 11.63 10.30 13.27
C GLY A 198 13.08 10.80 13.42
N LYS A 199 13.82 11.07 12.34
CA LYS A 199 15.19 11.58 12.45
C LYS A 199 15.18 13.11 12.61
N ASN A 200 15.60 13.59 13.79
CA ASN A 200 15.83 15.01 14.16
C ASN A 200 14.59 15.92 14.19
N GLY A 201 13.69 15.68 15.16
CA GLY A 201 12.55 16.55 15.40
C GLY A 201 11.43 16.33 14.38
N PHE A 202 10.28 16.97 14.60
CA PHE A 202 9.06 16.87 13.80
C PHE A 202 9.18 17.48 12.39
N THR A 203 10.33 17.32 11.76
CA THR A 203 10.61 17.78 10.39
C THR A 203 10.37 16.61 9.45
N ASN A 204 9.65 16.84 8.35
CA ASN A 204 9.11 15.84 7.41
C ASN A 204 10.19 15.13 6.57
N ASP A 205 11.34 14.82 7.15
CA ASP A 205 12.57 14.53 6.41
C ASP A 205 12.61 13.09 5.89
N ARG A 206 11.80 12.18 6.43
CA ARG A 206 11.73 10.77 6.00
C ARG A 206 10.33 10.21 6.28
N THR A 207 9.40 10.53 5.40
CA THR A 207 7.98 10.23 5.61
C THR A 207 7.39 9.47 4.44
N MET A 208 6.37 8.66 4.75
CA MET A 208 5.45 8.11 3.76
C MET A 208 4.06 8.64 4.08
N ILE A 209 3.44 9.32 3.12
CA ILE A 209 2.08 9.84 3.24
C ILE A 209 1.22 9.02 2.30
N VAL A 210 0.19 8.39 2.83
CA VAL A 210 -0.81 7.62 2.07
C VAL A 210 -2.10 8.39 2.15
N GLU A 211 -2.61 8.84 1.01
CA GLU A 211 -3.84 9.58 0.87
C GLU A 211 -4.87 8.76 0.09
N PHE A 212 -6.04 8.61 0.69
CA PHE A 212 -7.23 8.10 0.04
C PHE A 212 -8.18 9.28 -0.21
N PRO A 213 -8.29 9.80 -1.44
CA PRO A 213 -8.91 11.09 -1.69
C PRO A 213 -10.44 11.09 -1.56
N ALA A 214 -11.08 9.96 -1.83
CA ALA A 214 -12.50 9.74 -1.60
C ALA A 214 -12.72 8.36 -0.99
N SER A 215 -13.21 8.32 0.24
CA SER A 215 -13.44 7.11 1.01
C SER A 215 -14.84 7.12 1.61
N TRP A 216 -15.39 5.93 1.83
CA TRP A 216 -16.62 5.75 2.58
C TRP A 216 -16.51 4.50 3.47
N TYR A 217 -17.23 4.49 4.59
CA TYR A 217 -17.26 3.35 5.48
C TYR A 217 -18.19 2.27 4.96
N SER A 218 -17.67 1.06 4.76
CA SER A 218 -18.45 -0.13 4.42
C SER A 218 -19.07 -0.77 5.66
N SER A 219 -18.36 -0.73 6.79
CA SER A 219 -18.82 -1.29 8.05
C SER A 219 -18.18 -0.58 9.24
N VAL A 220 -18.99 -0.39 10.28
CA VAL A 220 -18.55 0.08 11.58
C VAL A 220 -19.08 -0.90 12.61
N THR A 221 -18.17 -1.62 13.27
CA THR A 221 -18.53 -2.64 14.26
C THR A 221 -17.92 -2.33 15.61
N GLN A 222 -18.64 -2.69 16.67
CA GLN A 222 -18.16 -2.61 18.04
C GLN A 222 -18.13 -4.02 18.61
N GLN A 223 -16.99 -4.43 19.13
CA GLN A 223 -16.88 -5.69 19.86
C GLN A 223 -16.79 -5.38 21.36
N ALA A 224 -17.84 -5.75 22.09
CA ALA A 224 -17.82 -5.68 23.55
C ALA A 224 -16.92 -6.80 24.08
N SER A 225 -15.84 -6.43 24.77
CA SER A 225 -15.03 -7.38 25.53
C SER A 225 -15.40 -7.28 27.00
N GLY A 226 -15.68 -8.42 27.64
CA GLY A 226 -16.00 -8.46 29.08
C GLY A 226 -14.79 -8.27 30.00
N ARG A 227 -13.57 -8.19 29.45
CA ARG A 227 -12.32 -8.06 30.21
C ARG A 227 -11.34 -7.05 29.60
N SER A 228 -11.36 -6.87 28.28
CA SER A 228 -10.50 -5.91 27.58
C SER A 228 -11.25 -4.61 27.32
N GLU A 229 -10.52 -3.58 26.93
CA GLU A 229 -11.10 -2.35 26.42
C GLU A 229 -12.00 -2.59 25.20
N LEU A 230 -12.99 -1.72 25.04
CA LEU A 230 -13.92 -1.77 23.92
C LEU A 230 -13.22 -1.19 22.68
N VAL A 231 -13.22 -1.96 21.60
CA VAL A 231 -12.57 -1.59 20.33
C VAL A 231 -13.64 -1.40 19.26
N GLN A 232 -13.48 -0.33 18.49
CA GLN A 232 -14.28 -0.06 17.30
C GLN A 232 -13.49 -0.40 16.06
N SER A 233 -13.98 -1.31 15.22
CA SER A 233 -13.37 -1.60 13.92
C SER A 233 -14.13 -0.87 12.83
N LEU A 234 -13.42 0.01 12.12
CA LEU A 234 -13.88 0.72 10.94
C LEU A 234 -13.30 0.04 9.70
N SER A 235 -14.14 -0.28 8.73
CA SER A 235 -13.68 -0.71 7.41
C SER A 235 -14.29 0.19 6.35
N GLY A 236 -13.50 0.50 5.32
CA GLY A 236 -13.91 1.36 4.23
C GLY A 236 -13.31 0.97 2.90
N MET A 237 -13.92 1.53 1.86
CA MET A 237 -13.48 1.39 0.47
C MET A 237 -13.21 2.78 -0.09
N THR A 238 -12.30 2.85 -1.06
CA THR A 238 -11.94 4.11 -1.70
C THR A 238 -12.45 4.17 -3.13
N LEU A 239 -12.67 5.39 -3.60
CA LEU A 239 -13.12 5.71 -4.94
C LEU A 239 -12.08 6.61 -5.60
N ALA A 240 -11.96 6.49 -6.92
CA ALA A 240 -11.06 7.33 -7.68
C ALA A 240 -11.56 8.79 -7.68
N LYS A 241 -10.66 9.72 -7.37
CA LYS A 241 -10.91 11.16 -7.39
C LYS A 241 -9.67 11.88 -7.91
N ASP A 242 -9.87 13.09 -8.41
CA ASP A 242 -8.80 13.91 -8.96
C ASP A 242 -7.91 14.43 -7.82
N VAL A 243 -6.62 14.10 -7.90
CA VAL A 243 -5.56 14.56 -7.00
C VAL A 243 -4.54 15.33 -7.83
N THR A 244 -4.10 16.48 -7.33
CA THR A 244 -3.03 17.26 -7.99
C THR A 244 -1.68 16.85 -7.40
N LEU A 245 -0.73 16.50 -8.27
CA LEU A 245 0.64 16.16 -7.88
C LEU A 245 1.37 17.41 -7.33
N LEU A 246 2.55 17.20 -6.76
CA LEU A 246 3.35 18.27 -6.14
C LEU A 246 3.84 19.33 -7.13
N ASP A 247 3.82 19.05 -8.42
CA ASP A 247 4.10 20.02 -9.47
C ASP A 247 3.00 21.11 -9.61
N ALA A 248 1.88 20.95 -8.89
CA ALA A 248 0.70 21.82 -8.90
C ALA A 248 0.05 21.99 -10.29
N LEU A 249 0.38 21.11 -11.25
CA LEU A 249 -0.07 21.20 -12.65
C LEU A 249 -0.69 19.90 -13.13
N THR A 250 -0.13 18.76 -12.72
CA THR A 250 -0.57 17.44 -13.17
C THR A 250 -1.68 16.95 -12.25
N VAL A 251 -2.87 16.80 -12.83
CA VAL A 251 -4.03 16.21 -12.16
C VAL A 251 -4.17 14.76 -12.58
N VAL A 252 -4.19 13.85 -11.60
CA VAL A 252 -4.35 12.42 -11.81
C VAL A 252 -5.65 11.95 -11.15
N ASN A 253 -6.41 11.11 -11.85
CA ASN A 253 -7.59 10.48 -11.27
C ASN A 253 -7.14 9.17 -10.61
N THR A 254 -7.20 9.10 -9.28
CA THR A 254 -6.66 7.94 -8.55
C THR A 254 -7.44 7.63 -7.28
N ASP A 255 -7.46 6.35 -6.91
CA ASP A 255 -8.09 5.80 -5.69
C ASP A 255 -7.15 5.80 -4.48
N ILE A 256 -5.85 5.92 -4.75
CA ILE A 256 -4.79 6.00 -3.74
C ILE A 256 -3.62 6.82 -4.27
N TYR A 257 -3.16 7.76 -3.46
CA TYR A 257 -1.98 8.58 -3.72
C TYR A 257 -0.98 8.36 -2.59
N ILE A 258 0.28 8.06 -2.93
CA ILE A 258 1.33 7.80 -1.95
C ILE A 258 2.54 8.67 -2.26
N GLN A 259 2.95 9.47 -1.29
CA GLN A 259 4.20 10.21 -1.32
C GLN A 259 5.21 9.51 -0.42
N LEU A 260 6.41 9.26 -0.94
CA LEU A 260 7.54 8.73 -0.18
C LEU A 260 8.71 9.70 -0.29
N ILE A 261 9.10 10.30 0.83
CA ILE A 261 10.21 11.26 0.92
C ILE A 261 11.41 10.55 1.53
N ASN A 262 12.53 10.48 0.80
CA ASN A 262 13.73 9.80 1.26
C ASN A 262 15.00 10.27 0.51
N ASP A 263 16.15 9.67 0.83
CA ASP A 263 17.44 9.94 0.20
C ASP A 263 17.74 9.00 -0.99
N GLN A 264 16.77 8.21 -1.45
CA GLN A 264 16.97 7.21 -2.50
C GLN A 264 16.90 7.86 -3.89
N PRO A 265 17.69 7.36 -4.85
CA PRO A 265 17.63 7.82 -6.23
C PRO A 265 16.32 7.36 -6.91
N ILE A 266 16.10 7.85 -8.13
CA ILE A 266 14.98 7.41 -8.97
C ILE A 266 14.92 5.88 -9.08
N ILE A 267 13.70 5.35 -9.01
CA ILE A 267 13.45 3.93 -9.19
C ILE A 267 13.44 3.62 -10.69
N THR A 268 14.46 2.91 -11.15
CA THR A 268 14.55 2.37 -12.52
C THR A 268 13.66 1.14 -12.69
#